data_AF-A0A8T2WCL0-F1
#
_entry.id   AF-A0A8T2WCL0-F1
#
_cell.length_a   1.000
_cell.length_b   1.000
_cell.length_c   1.000
_cell.angle_alpha   90.00
_cell.angle_beta   90.00
_cell.angle_gamma   90.00
#
_symmetry.space_group_name_H-M   'P 1'
#
loop_
_entity.id
_entity.type
_entity.pdbx_description
1 polymer ?
#
loop_
_entity_poly.entity_id
_entity_poly.type
_entity_poly.pdbx_seq_one_letter_code
_entity_poly.pdbx_strand_id
1 'polypeptide(L)'
;MGSDQLPKISRFSCDYHGVTEEGFFSIVYPYGTGYSFPNTFECQTTIRVPIPSTRAQQLFDNESVVGEVLKEGFDVSYSNPYSANCTECYKEHPGGYCGFDTQLGKPICICNDKLCPGMQKSLVFMSLFGEPYWGN
;
A
#
# COMPACT_ATOMS: atom_id res chain seq x y z
N MET A 1 30.97 -9.18 -14.32
CA MET A 1 31.51 -9.32 -12.95
C MET A 1 30.93 -8.19 -12.13
N GLY A 2 29.70 -8.35 -11.63
CA GLY A 2 29.07 -7.38 -10.75
C GLY A 2 29.59 -7.62 -9.34
N SER A 3 30.18 -6.61 -8.72
CA SER A 3 30.50 -6.71 -7.29
C SER A 3 29.19 -6.84 -6.54
N ASP A 4 29.03 -7.92 -5.78
CA ASP A 4 28.04 -8.00 -4.70
C ASP A 4 28.37 -6.88 -3.72
N GLN A 5 27.66 -5.75 -3.89
CA GLN A 5 27.83 -4.60 -3.04
C GLN A 5 27.19 -4.98 -1.69
N LEU A 6 28.05 -5.33 -0.73
CA LEU A 6 27.64 -5.64 0.63
C LEU A 6 26.75 -4.49 1.13
N PRO A 7 25.56 -4.76 1.69
CA PRO A 7 24.66 -3.70 2.14
C PRO A 7 25.40 -2.81 3.14
N LYS A 8 25.44 -1.50 2.86
CA LYS A 8 25.99 -0.51 3.79
C LYS A 8 25.06 -0.49 5.00
N ILE A 9 25.56 -0.97 6.14
CA ILE A 9 24.87 -0.91 7.42
C ILE A 9 25.29 0.37 8.11
N SER A 10 24.31 1.22 8.36
CA SER A 10 24.48 2.52 8.98
C SER A 10 23.99 2.47 10.42
N ARG A 11 24.69 3.16 11.33
CA ARG A 11 24.37 3.20 12.77
C ARG A 11 23.87 4.59 13.13
N PHE A 12 22.82 4.67 13.93
CA PHE A 12 22.32 5.91 14.51
C PHE A 12 22.03 5.74 16.00
N SER A 13 22.04 6.85 16.73
CA SER A 13 21.67 6.89 18.15
C SER A 13 20.35 7.63 18.30
N CYS A 14 19.51 7.16 19.22
CA CYS A 14 18.24 7.79 19.56
C CYS A 14 18.16 7.95 21.08
N ASP A 15 17.84 9.15 21.54
CA ASP A 15 17.63 9.41 22.97
C ASP A 15 16.15 9.22 23.31
N TYR A 16 15.86 8.18 24.09
CA TYR A 16 14.53 7.91 24.60
C TYR A 16 14.52 8.01 26.12
N HIS A 17 13.84 9.03 26.64
CA HIS A 17 13.71 9.29 28.08
C HIS A 17 15.05 9.33 28.85
N GLY A 18 16.10 9.89 28.23
CA GLY A 18 17.43 10.00 28.86
C GLY A 18 18.27 8.72 28.75
N VAL A 19 17.78 7.69 28.07
CA VAL A 19 18.55 6.51 27.67
C VAL A 19 18.90 6.64 26.19
N THR A 20 20.19 6.60 25.86
CA THR A 20 20.65 6.56 24.47
C THR A 20 20.64 5.11 23.99
N GLU A 21 19.78 4.81 23.02
CA GLU A 21 19.75 3.52 22.34
C GLU A 21 20.43 3.61 20.96
N GLU A 22 21.09 2.53 20.53
CA GLU A 22 21.67 2.42 19.20
C GLU A 22 20.72 1.67 18.26
N GLY A 23 20.49 2.23 17.08
CA GLY A 23 19.75 1.61 16.00
C GLY A 23 20.61 1.42 14.75
N PHE A 24 20.19 0.49 13.90
CA PHE A 24 20.86 0.20 12.63
C PHE A 24 19.86 0.25 11.49
N PHE A 25 20.29 0.73 10.32
CA PHE A 25 19.48 0.71 9.12
C PHE A 25 20.28 0.31 7.88
N SER A 26 19.55 -0.15 6.87
CA SER A 26 20.06 -0.37 5.52
C SER A 26 19.00 0.05 4.51
N ILE A 27 19.45 0.56 3.36
CA ILE A 27 18.56 0.97 2.28
C ILE A 27 18.42 -0.20 1.30
N VAL A 28 17.19 -0.65 1.12
CA VAL A 28 16.87 -1.78 0.22
C VAL A 28 16.06 -1.26 -0.96
N TYR A 29 16.54 -1.49 -2.18
CA TYR A 29 15.81 -1.17 -3.40
C TYR A 29 14.93 -2.35 -3.84
N PRO A 30 13.68 -2.11 -4.28
CA PRO A 30 12.69 -3.16 -4.56
C PRO A 30 13.07 -4.12 -5.70
N TYR A 31 14.10 -3.78 -6.48
CA TYR A 31 14.60 -4.62 -7.58
C TYR A 31 15.76 -5.54 -7.18
N GLY A 32 16.22 -5.49 -5.92
CA GLY A 32 17.28 -6.36 -5.39
C GLY A 32 16.71 -7.61 -4.72
N THR A 33 17.33 -8.75 -5.02
CA THR A 33 17.02 -10.08 -4.48
C THR A 33 16.88 -10.07 -2.96
N GLY A 34 15.89 -10.80 -2.44
CA GLY A 34 15.49 -10.84 -1.04
C GLY A 34 16.63 -10.68 -0.04
N TYR A 35 16.66 -9.53 0.62
CA TYR A 35 17.65 -9.24 1.64
C TYR A 35 17.14 -9.72 3.00
N SER A 36 17.86 -10.68 3.57
CA SER A 36 17.91 -10.85 5.01
C SER A 36 18.89 -9.81 5.54
N PHE A 37 18.55 -9.11 6.62
CA PHE A 37 19.59 -8.47 7.44
C PHE A 37 20.64 -9.56 7.72
N PRO A 38 21.94 -9.28 7.55
CA PRO A 38 22.94 -10.30 7.84
C PRO A 38 22.76 -10.68 9.31
N ASN A 39 22.68 -11.99 9.58
CA ASN A 39 22.49 -12.57 10.92
C ASN A 39 23.57 -12.14 11.95
N THR A 40 24.53 -11.31 11.56
CA THR A 40 25.52 -10.68 12.42
C THR A 40 24.94 -9.60 13.33
N PHE A 41 23.74 -9.05 13.05
CA PHE A 41 23.07 -8.09 13.91
C PHE A 41 21.68 -8.61 14.30
N GLU A 42 21.56 -9.11 15.53
CA GLU A 42 20.26 -9.46 16.12
C GLU A 42 19.58 -8.18 16.63
N CYS A 43 18.84 -7.50 15.76
CA CYS A 43 17.92 -6.44 16.20
C CYS A 43 16.72 -7.09 16.90
N GLN A 44 16.45 -6.70 18.15
CA GLN A 44 15.26 -7.18 18.89
C GLN A 44 13.95 -6.86 18.16
N THR A 45 13.92 -5.77 17.39
CA THR A 45 12.77 -5.36 16.58
C THR A 45 13.25 -4.86 15.23
N THR A 46 12.58 -5.31 14.17
CA THR A 46 12.84 -4.88 12.79
C THR A 46 11.57 -4.30 12.20
N ILE A 47 11.66 -3.11 11.62
CA ILE A 47 10.56 -2.46 10.90
C ILE A 47 11.01 -2.11 9.48
N ARG A 48 10.04 -1.99 8.55
CA ARG A 48 10.29 -1.52 7.19
C ARG A 48 9.56 -0.20 7.00
N VAL A 49 10.32 0.86 6.72
CA VAL A 49 9.77 2.21 6.52
C VAL A 49 9.97 2.61 5.05
N PRO A 50 8.90 2.84 4.29
CA PRO A 50 9.03 3.40 2.94
C PRO A 50 9.47 4.86 3.04
N ILE A 51 10.47 5.23 2.21
CA ILE A 51 11.00 6.59 2.10
C ILE A 51 11.02 7.02 0.63
N PRO A 52 10.92 8.34 0.33
CA PRO A 52 11.10 8.83 -1.03
C PRO A 52 12.46 8.45 -1.60
N SER A 53 12.52 8.10 -2.89
CA SER A 53 13.77 7.68 -3.56
C SER A 53 14.85 8.76 -3.53
N THR A 54 14.46 10.03 -3.60
CA THR A 54 15.36 11.19 -3.49
C THR A 54 16.03 11.28 -2.12
N ARG A 55 15.30 10.91 -1.05
CA ARG A 55 15.82 10.87 0.31
C ARG A 55 16.65 9.64 0.60
N ALA A 56 16.37 8.51 -0.07
CA ALA A 56 17.22 7.33 0.01
C ALA A 56 18.67 7.65 -0.39
N GLN A 57 18.87 8.43 -1.47
CA GLN A 57 20.21 8.85 -1.87
C GLN A 57 20.87 9.76 -0.83
N GLN A 58 20.14 10.75 -0.31
CA GLN A 58 20.66 11.65 0.73
C GLN A 58 21.05 10.89 2.02
N LEU A 59 20.24 9.90 2.40
CA LEU A 59 20.49 9.07 3.57
C LEU A 59 21.68 8.13 3.36
N PHE A 60 21.89 7.66 2.13
CA PHE A 60 23.07 6.87 1.76
C PHE A 60 24.36 7.69 1.88
N ASP A 61 24.32 8.95 1.44
CA ASP A 61 25.45 9.88 1.44
C ASP A 61 25.74 10.47 2.83
N ASN A 62 24.69 10.76 3.62
CA ASN A 62 24.80 11.30 4.96
C ASN A 62 23.81 10.63 5.94
N GLU A 63 24.34 9.79 6.83
CA GLU A 63 23.53 9.05 7.81
C GLU A 63 22.96 9.95 8.92
N SER A 64 23.50 11.16 9.12
CA SER A 64 23.03 12.08 10.16
C SER A 64 21.60 12.58 9.92
N VAL A 65 21.09 12.51 8.69
CA VAL A 65 19.73 12.95 8.34
C VAL A 65 18.67 11.88 8.55
N VAL A 66 19.01 10.72 9.13
CA VAL A 66 18.05 9.62 9.35
C VAL A 66 16.78 10.08 10.06
N GLY A 67 16.91 10.92 11.11
CA GLY A 67 15.76 11.43 11.85
C GLY A 67 14.88 12.38 11.03
N GLU A 68 15.44 13.13 10.09
CA GLU A 68 14.69 14.02 9.19
C GLU A 68 13.95 13.21 8.12
N VAL A 69 14.66 12.27 7.48
CA VAL A 69 14.10 11.41 6.42
C VAL A 69 12.95 10.56 6.95
N LEU A 70 13.05 10.03 8.17
CA LEU A 70 11.97 9.24 8.77
C LEU A 70 10.74 10.09 9.17
N LYS A 71 10.91 11.41 9.40
CA LYS A 71 9.83 12.31 9.80
C LYS A 71 9.11 12.97 8.63
N GLU A 72 9.73 13.05 7.47
CA GLU A 72 9.18 13.73 6.29
C GLU A 72 7.91 13.06 5.75
N GLY A 73 7.75 11.76 5.97
CA GLY A 73 6.64 10.99 5.41
C GLY A 73 6.77 10.86 3.89
N PHE A 74 5.67 10.48 3.23
CA PHE A 74 5.60 10.39 1.78
C PHE A 74 4.20 10.76 1.30
N ASP A 75 4.13 11.39 0.13
CA ASP A 75 2.86 11.66 -0.52
C ASP A 75 2.22 10.35 -0.97
N VAL A 76 1.01 10.09 -0.48
CA VAL A 76 0.22 8.94 -0.90
C VAL A 76 -0.64 9.35 -2.08
N SER A 77 -0.36 8.79 -3.25
CA SER A 77 -1.24 8.92 -4.41
C SER A 77 -2.38 7.92 -4.30
N TYR A 78 -3.57 8.40 -3.97
CA TYR A 78 -4.79 7.59 -3.98
C TYR A 78 -5.42 7.66 -5.37
N SER A 79 -5.52 6.53 -6.05
CA SER A 79 -6.37 6.42 -7.23
C SER A 79 -7.77 5.96 -6.81
N ASN A 80 -8.81 6.62 -7.32
CA ASN A 80 -10.17 6.11 -7.20
C ASN A 80 -10.49 5.28 -8.45
N PRO A 81 -10.46 3.93 -8.37
CA PRO A 81 -10.75 3.07 -9.50
C PRO A 81 -12.20 3.19 -10.00
N TYR A 82 -13.09 3.79 -9.19
CA TYR A 82 -14.51 3.97 -9.49
C TYR A 82 -14.89 5.40 -9.87
N SER A 83 -13.88 6.24 -10.16
CA SER A 83 -14.09 7.65 -10.57
C SER A 83 -15.05 7.80 -11.75
N ALA A 84 -15.01 6.88 -12.72
CA ALA A 84 -15.93 6.85 -13.85
C ALA A 84 -17.39 6.60 -13.41
N ASN A 85 -17.63 5.59 -12.55
CA ASN A 85 -18.96 5.28 -12.02
C ASN A 85 -19.52 6.42 -11.19
N CYS A 86 -18.67 7.07 -10.38
CA CYS A 86 -19.10 8.24 -9.62
C CYS A 86 -19.44 9.41 -10.55
N THR A 87 -18.68 9.62 -11.62
CA THR A 87 -18.98 10.66 -12.62
C THR A 87 -20.31 10.42 -13.32
N GLU A 88 -20.63 9.16 -13.64
CA GLU A 88 -21.92 8.76 -14.20
C GLU A 88 -23.07 9.03 -13.21
N CYS A 89 -22.90 8.64 -11.94
CA CYS A 89 -23.83 8.94 -10.85
C CYS A 89 -24.17 10.44 -10.76
N TYR A 90 -23.16 11.32 -10.76
CA TYR A 90 -23.38 12.77 -10.70
C TYR A 90 -24.08 13.34 -11.94
N LYS A 91 -23.89 12.72 -13.10
CA LYS A 91 -24.53 13.12 -14.36
C LYS A 91 -25.98 12.68 -14.43
N GLU A 92 -26.26 11.43 -14.07
CA GLU A 92 -27.62 10.86 -14.11
C GLU A 92 -28.49 11.37 -12.98
N HIS A 93 -27.89 11.68 -11.83
CA HIS A 93 -28.59 12.12 -10.64
C HIS A 93 -27.98 13.41 -10.09
N PRO A 94 -28.35 14.58 -10.65
CA PRO A 94 -27.94 15.88 -10.12
C PRO A 94 -28.33 16.01 -8.63
N GLY A 95 -27.34 16.28 -7.77
CA GLY A 95 -27.51 16.34 -6.32
C GLY A 95 -27.39 14.99 -5.59
N GLY A 96 -27.20 13.89 -6.31
CA GLY A 96 -26.82 12.60 -5.76
C GLY A 96 -25.33 12.54 -5.36
N TYR A 97 -24.98 11.56 -4.55
CA TYR A 97 -23.60 11.31 -4.12
C TYR A 97 -23.18 9.86 -4.37
N CYS A 98 -21.90 9.69 -4.72
CA CYS A 98 -21.31 8.38 -4.93
C CYS A 98 -20.88 7.78 -3.58
N GLY A 99 -21.24 6.51 -3.36
CA GLY A 99 -20.81 5.71 -2.22
C GLY A 99 -20.18 4.39 -2.67
N PHE A 100 -19.74 3.59 -1.71
CA PHE A 100 -19.22 2.25 -1.97
C PHE A 100 -19.93 1.25 -1.06
N ASP A 101 -20.52 0.21 -1.67
CA ASP A 101 -21.11 -0.89 -0.93
C ASP A 101 -20.01 -1.92 -0.64
N THR A 102 -19.61 -2.02 0.63
CA THR A 102 -18.55 -2.94 1.07
C THR A 102 -18.97 -4.41 1.00
N GLN A 103 -20.26 -4.73 1.05
CA GLN A 103 -20.74 -6.11 0.92
C GLN A 103 -20.71 -6.57 -0.53
N LEU A 104 -21.04 -5.66 -1.46
CA LEU A 104 -21.06 -5.95 -2.90
C LEU A 104 -19.71 -5.65 -3.58
N GLY A 105 -18.79 -4.97 -2.88
CA GLY A 105 -17.48 -4.60 -3.40
C GLY A 105 -17.57 -3.67 -4.63
N LYS A 106 -18.59 -2.82 -4.70
CA LYS A 106 -18.86 -2.00 -5.90
C LYS A 106 -19.35 -0.59 -5.56
N PRO A 107 -19.13 0.39 -6.45
CA PRO A 107 -19.66 1.74 -6.27
C PRO A 107 -21.18 1.76 -6.39
N ILE A 108 -21.81 2.61 -5.60
CA ILE A 108 -23.26 2.85 -5.58
C ILE A 108 -23.54 4.35 -5.70
N CYS A 109 -24.70 4.70 -6.22
CA CYS A 109 -25.18 6.08 -6.31
C CYS A 109 -26.34 6.25 -5.33
N ILE A 110 -26.27 7.30 -4.51
CA ILE A 110 -27.20 7.57 -3.43
C ILE A 110 -27.89 8.91 -3.69
N CYS A 111 -29.22 8.88 -3.70
CA CYS A 111 -30.13 9.98 -3.98
C CYS A 111 -31.14 10.08 -2.84
N ASN A 112 -31.20 11.22 -2.14
CA ASN A 112 -32.12 11.43 -1.01
C ASN A 112 -32.04 10.29 0.03
N ASP A 113 -30.81 9.97 0.47
CA ASP A 113 -30.51 8.90 1.44
C ASP A 113 -30.93 7.48 1.01
N LYS A 114 -31.19 7.24 -0.28
CA LYS A 114 -31.58 5.95 -0.84
C LYS A 114 -30.78 5.64 -2.10
N LEU A 115 -30.71 4.38 -2.51
CA LEU A 115 -30.12 4.02 -3.80
C LEU A 115 -30.89 4.70 -4.94
N CYS A 116 -30.17 5.27 -5.89
CA CYS A 116 -30.79 5.96 -7.02
C CYS A 116 -31.55 4.96 -7.92
N PRO A 117 -32.69 5.37 -8.52
CA PRO A 117 -33.43 4.53 -9.46
C PRO A 117 -32.57 4.19 -10.68
N GLY A 118 -32.57 2.93 -11.12
CA GLY A 118 -31.80 2.48 -12.29
C GLY A 118 -30.51 1.71 -11.99
N MET A 119 -30.02 1.72 -10.74
CA MET A 119 -28.83 0.93 -10.33
C MET A 119 -29.10 -0.54 -9.97
N GLN A 120 -30.36 -0.98 -10.02
CA GLN A 120 -30.72 -2.38 -9.77
C GLN A 120 -30.40 -3.26 -10.99
N LYS A 121 -29.11 -3.53 -11.22
CA LYS A 121 -28.71 -4.63 -12.11
C LYS A 121 -28.82 -5.93 -11.31
N SER A 122 -29.92 -6.66 -11.51
CA SER A 122 -30.09 -8.02 -11.00
C SER A 122 -29.04 -8.93 -11.64
N LEU A 123 -28.18 -9.53 -10.81
CA LEU A 123 -27.28 -10.61 -11.22
C LEU A 123 -28.06 -11.92 -11.20
N VAL A 124 -28.27 -12.52 -12.36
CA VAL A 124 -28.78 -13.89 -12.49
C VAL A 124 -27.56 -14.81 -12.60
N PHE A 125 -27.35 -15.65 -11.58
CA PHE A 125 -26.40 -16.75 -11.67
C PHE A 125 -27.13 -17.96 -12.27
N MET A 126 -26.85 -18.28 -13.54
CA MET A 126 -27.22 -19.57 -14.13
C MET A 126 -26.06 -20.54 -13.94
N SER A 127 -26.18 -21.43 -12.96
CA SER A 127 -25.29 -22.58 -12.82
C SER A 127 -25.87 -23.74 -13.63
N LEU A 128 -25.23 -24.07 -14.76
CA LEU A 128 -25.49 -25.33 -15.46
C LEU A 128 -24.73 -26.45 -14.73
N PHE A 129 -25.41 -27.19 -13.86
CA PHE A 129 -24.89 -28.47 -13.39
C PHE A 129 -25.13 -29.50 -14.50
N GLY A 130 -24.09 -29.80 -15.29
CA GLY A 130 -24.06 -30.99 -16.11
C GLY A 130 -23.63 -32.17 -15.25
N GLU A 131 -24.53 -33.09 -14.95
CA GLU A 131 -24.15 -34.37 -14.35
C GLU A 131 -23.27 -35.16 -15.35
N PRO A 132 -22.12 -35.70 -14.93
CA PRO A 132 -21.39 -36.64 -15.76
C PRO A 132 -22.12 -37.98 -15.72
N TYR A 133 -22.84 -38.31 -16.80
CA TYR A 133 -23.29 -39.67 -17.07
C TYR A 133 -22.06 -40.59 -17.14
N TRP A 134 -21.89 -41.46 -16.15
CA TRP A 134 -21.02 -42.62 -16.25
C TRP A 134 -21.73 -43.68 -17.10
N GLY A 135 -21.28 -43.84 -18.35
CA GLY A 135 -21.71 -44.91 -19.26
C GLY A 135 -20.73 -46.08 -19.22
N ASN A 136 -21.32 -47.28 -19.21
CA ASN A 136 -20.73 -48.62 -19.01
C ASN A 136 -19.50 -48.97 -19.86
#